data_AF-A0A2V6AEI3-F1
#
_entry.id   AF-A0A2V6AEI3-F1
#
_cell.length_a   1.000
_cell.length_b   1.000
_cell.length_c   1.000
_cell.angle_alpha   90.00
_cell.angle_beta   90.00
_cell.angle_gamma   90.00
#
_symmetry.space_group_name_H-M   'P 1'
#
loop_
_entity.id
_entity.type
_entity.pdbx_description
1 polymer ?
#
loop_
_entity_poly.entity_id
_entity_poly.type
_entity_poly.pdbx_seq_one_letter_code
_entity_poly.pdbx_strand_id
1 'polypeptide(L)'
;MRLGTAATAPLRLTQPPLQQKIIKAHNFPRNARPIFAQYISERPELTSHGEKSKKAETTKGKIKIMKNMKTLLRQRILIMRHNKIISAAIALSMVAFFTMGSVPSASASTPTPVTITAVYDFSGFPDVTGTFTTSGALTISGDTTMHVDLNADGIRAHCVVTLIASDGTIIIHQQCQFATDPPEGRWQIVTGTGAYANLKGNGSLTMPPPLDEAMIGVIYQ
;
A
#
# COMPACT_ATOMS: atom_id res chain seq x y z
N MET A 1 -19.81 37.91 62.37
CA MET A 1 -19.86 37.34 61.01
C MET A 1 -18.98 38.17 60.09
N ARG A 2 -17.80 37.67 59.72
CA ARG A 2 -16.91 38.27 58.71
C ARG A 2 -16.67 37.22 57.65
N LEU A 3 -17.15 37.46 56.42
CA LEU A 3 -16.84 36.65 55.24
C LEU A 3 -15.40 36.94 54.85
N GLY A 4 -14.55 35.91 54.86
CA GLY A 4 -13.20 35.94 54.30
C GLY A 4 -13.22 35.48 52.85
N THR A 5 -12.78 36.34 51.96
CA THR A 5 -12.59 36.09 50.52
C THR A 5 -11.31 35.28 50.33
N ALA A 6 -11.42 34.04 49.86
CA ALA A 6 -10.27 33.22 49.46
C ALA A 6 -9.85 33.59 48.03
N ALA A 7 -8.67 34.16 47.88
CA ALA A 7 -8.04 34.42 46.60
C ALA A 7 -7.37 33.14 46.09
N THR A 8 -7.87 32.58 44.99
CA THR A 8 -7.28 31.45 44.27
C THR A 8 -6.06 31.94 43.49
N ALA A 9 -4.87 31.49 43.88
CA ALA A 9 -3.64 31.75 43.15
C ALA A 9 -3.54 30.81 41.92
N PRO A 10 -3.02 31.27 40.77
CA PRO A 10 -2.80 30.41 39.61
C PRO A 10 -1.64 29.44 39.84
N LEU A 11 -1.91 28.15 39.73
CA LEU A 11 -0.93 27.06 39.71
C LEU A 11 0.00 27.23 38.51
N ARG A 12 1.19 27.75 38.76
CA ARG A 12 2.29 27.84 37.79
C ARG A 12 2.88 26.43 37.64
N LEU A 13 2.41 25.67 36.65
CA LEU A 13 3.02 24.40 36.26
C LEU A 13 4.45 24.68 35.78
N THR A 14 5.40 24.30 36.61
CA THR A 14 6.82 24.35 36.29
C THR A 14 7.08 23.09 35.46
N GLN A 15 7.07 23.22 34.14
CA GLN A 15 7.48 22.13 33.25
C GLN A 15 8.93 21.75 33.57
N PRO A 16 9.24 20.46 33.82
CA PRO A 16 10.62 20.02 33.90
C PRO A 16 11.27 20.18 32.52
N PRO A 17 12.52 20.68 32.46
CA PRO A 17 13.24 20.75 31.20
C PRO A 17 13.44 19.33 30.67
N LEU A 18 12.94 19.07 29.46
CA LEU A 18 13.37 17.93 28.65
C LEU A 18 14.89 18.04 28.48
N GLN A 19 15.61 17.31 29.32
CA GLN A 19 17.07 17.17 29.25
C GLN A 19 17.38 16.47 27.93
N GLN A 20 17.66 17.27 26.91
CA GLN A 20 18.21 16.86 25.64
C GLN A 20 19.62 16.35 25.89
N LYS A 21 19.71 15.07 26.27
CA LYS A 21 20.96 14.35 26.46
C LYS A 21 21.56 14.12 25.07
N ILE A 22 22.35 15.09 24.62
CA ILE A 22 23.15 15.02 23.39
C ILE A 22 24.13 13.85 23.54
N ILE A 23 23.78 12.69 23.02
CA ILE A 23 24.71 11.57 22.86
C ILE A 23 25.52 11.88 21.61
N LYS A 24 26.79 12.23 21.78
CA LYS A 24 27.77 12.31 20.69
C LYS A 24 27.85 10.95 19.99
N ALA A 25 27.26 10.85 18.81
CA ALA A 25 27.41 9.68 17.95
C ALA A 25 28.87 9.57 17.47
N HIS A 26 29.51 8.43 17.71
CA HIS A 26 30.78 8.09 17.09
C HIS A 26 30.59 7.84 15.59
N ASN A 27 31.28 8.63 14.78
CA ASN A 27 31.35 8.49 13.32
C ASN A 27 31.88 7.11 12.92
N PHE A 28 31.03 6.29 12.29
CA PHE A 28 31.47 5.09 11.56
C PHE A 28 31.64 5.42 10.07
N PRO A 29 32.81 5.15 9.46
CA PRO A 29 33.02 5.37 8.02
C PRO A 29 32.26 4.30 7.22
N ARG A 30 31.23 4.74 6.48
CA ARG A 30 30.29 3.88 5.75
C ARG A 30 30.61 3.79 4.25
N ASN A 31 31.85 3.45 3.87
CA ASN A 31 32.25 3.27 2.48
C ASN A 31 33.18 2.04 2.30
N ALA A 32 32.60 0.85 2.18
CA ALA A 32 33.27 -0.31 1.57
C ALA A 32 32.39 -0.85 0.44
N ARG A 33 32.96 -0.98 -0.76
CA ARG A 33 32.26 -1.42 -1.98
C ARG A 33 32.01 -2.94 -1.97
N PRO A 34 30.88 -3.43 -2.51
CA PRO A 34 30.61 -4.85 -2.64
C PRO A 34 31.47 -5.47 -3.76
N ILE A 35 32.15 -6.57 -3.46
CA ILE A 35 32.96 -7.36 -4.40
C ILE A 35 32.03 -8.37 -5.10
N PHE A 36 31.71 -8.12 -6.37
CA PHE A 36 30.89 -8.99 -7.24
C PHE A 36 31.75 -9.92 -8.09
N ALA A 37 32.55 -10.79 -7.46
CA ALA A 37 33.30 -11.80 -8.19
C ALA A 37 33.22 -13.13 -7.46
N GLN A 38 32.16 -13.91 -7.72
CA GLN A 38 32.16 -15.37 -7.69
C GLN A 38 30.75 -15.91 -7.98
N TYR A 39 30.41 -16.10 -9.25
CA TYR A 39 29.71 -17.30 -9.69
C TYR A 39 29.77 -17.40 -11.22
N ILE A 40 30.71 -18.21 -11.72
CA ILE A 40 30.73 -18.68 -13.11
C ILE A 40 30.52 -20.18 -13.01
N SER A 41 29.28 -20.64 -13.19
CA SER A 41 28.98 -22.07 -13.28
C SER A 41 28.81 -22.43 -14.75
N GLU A 42 29.68 -23.33 -15.19
CA GLU A 42 29.88 -23.82 -16.55
C GLU A 42 28.64 -24.52 -17.13
N ARG A 43 28.46 -24.38 -18.46
CA ARG A 43 27.40 -25.00 -19.26
C ARG A 43 28.00 -26.18 -20.04
N PRO A 44 27.46 -27.42 -19.96
CA PRO A 44 27.97 -28.52 -20.77
C PRO A 44 27.44 -28.45 -22.21
N GLU A 45 28.37 -28.50 -23.17
CA GLU A 45 28.12 -28.78 -24.59
C GLU A 45 27.77 -30.26 -24.78
N LEU A 46 26.79 -30.53 -25.65
CA LEU A 46 26.45 -31.87 -26.13
C LEU A 46 26.66 -31.92 -27.64
N THR A 47 27.73 -32.59 -28.06
CA THR A 47 28.06 -32.90 -29.45
C THR A 47 27.38 -34.22 -29.86
N SER A 48 26.74 -34.25 -31.03
CA SER A 48 26.16 -35.48 -31.61
C SER A 48 26.97 -35.94 -32.82
N HIS A 49 27.70 -37.05 -32.67
CA HIS A 49 28.14 -37.94 -33.74
C HIS A 49 27.04 -38.98 -33.96
N GLY A 50 26.68 -39.47 -35.14
CA GLY A 50 27.31 -39.46 -36.46
C GLY A 50 27.27 -40.89 -36.97
N GLU A 51 26.39 -41.23 -37.92
CA GLU A 51 26.56 -42.48 -38.68
C GLU A 51 25.85 -42.43 -40.04
N LYS A 52 26.64 -42.65 -41.10
CA LYS A 52 26.18 -42.88 -42.47
C LYS A 52 26.03 -44.39 -42.66
N SER A 53 24.88 -44.85 -43.14
CA SER A 53 24.72 -46.22 -43.65
C SER A 53 24.28 -46.23 -45.13
N LYS A 54 24.88 -47.18 -45.86
CA LYS A 54 24.87 -47.37 -47.31
C LYS A 54 23.60 -48.09 -47.80
N LYS A 55 23.08 -47.58 -48.92
CA LYS A 55 22.57 -48.25 -50.14
C LYS A 55 21.82 -49.59 -50.02
N ALA A 56 20.57 -49.60 -50.48
CA ALA A 56 20.02 -50.68 -51.31
C ALA A 56 18.94 -50.11 -52.24
N GLU A 57 19.05 -50.42 -53.52
CA GLU A 57 18.16 -50.03 -54.60
C GLU A 57 17.19 -51.17 -54.90
N THR A 58 15.89 -50.96 -54.68
CA THR A 58 14.85 -51.90 -55.13
C THR A 58 13.64 -51.14 -55.68
N THR A 59 13.43 -51.29 -56.98
CA THR A 59 12.22 -51.21 -57.80
C THR A 59 10.94 -50.69 -57.10
N LYS A 60 10.82 -49.35 -56.94
CA LYS A 60 9.71 -48.68 -56.22
C LYS A 60 8.84 -47.78 -57.11
N GLY A 61 8.75 -48.09 -58.41
CA GLY A 61 8.07 -47.26 -59.41
C GLY A 61 6.54 -47.37 -59.43
N LYS A 62 5.95 -48.53 -59.11
CA LYS A 62 4.49 -48.74 -59.28
C LYS A 62 3.64 -48.58 -58.01
N ILE A 63 4.21 -48.64 -56.80
CA ILE A 63 3.43 -48.48 -55.55
C ILE A 63 3.27 -47.00 -55.14
N LYS A 64 4.15 -46.11 -55.63
CA LYS A 64 4.19 -44.70 -55.22
C LYS A 64 2.99 -43.88 -55.73
N ILE A 65 2.43 -44.26 -56.88
CA ILE A 65 1.31 -43.55 -57.52
C ILE A 65 -0.01 -43.81 -56.78
N MET A 66 -0.26 -45.04 -56.30
CA MET A 66 -1.48 -45.36 -55.54
C MET A 66 -1.51 -44.75 -54.12
N LYS A 67 -0.35 -44.59 -53.45
CA LYS A 67 -0.30 -43.97 -52.12
C LYS A 67 -0.56 -42.46 -52.17
N ASN A 68 -0.09 -41.77 -53.21
CA ASN A 68 -0.30 -40.32 -53.36
C ASN A 68 -1.75 -39.93 -53.70
N MET A 69 -2.50 -40.80 -54.38
CA MET A 69 -3.91 -40.51 -54.70
C MET A 69 -4.82 -40.65 -53.47
N LYS A 70 -4.50 -41.60 -52.56
CA LYS A 70 -5.22 -41.82 -51.31
C LYS A 70 -5.00 -40.70 -50.28
N THR A 71 -3.82 -40.08 -50.27
CA THR A 71 -3.52 -38.89 -49.43
C THR A 71 -4.18 -37.62 -49.95
N LEU A 72 -4.24 -37.42 -51.27
CA LEU A 72 -4.93 -36.27 -51.89
C LEU A 72 -6.44 -36.26 -51.62
N LEU A 73 -7.09 -37.44 -51.65
CA LEU A 73 -8.52 -37.57 -51.31
C LEU A 73 -8.80 -37.28 -49.82
N ARG A 74 -7.92 -37.72 -48.90
CA ARG A 74 -8.03 -37.40 -47.47
C ARG A 74 -7.79 -35.92 -47.16
N GLN A 75 -6.84 -35.27 -47.84
CA GLN A 75 -6.59 -33.84 -47.68
C GLN A 75 -7.81 -33.00 -48.11
N ARG A 76 -8.46 -33.32 -49.25
CA ARG A 76 -9.67 -32.60 -49.68
C ARG A 76 -10.84 -32.75 -48.70
N ILE A 77 -11.03 -33.93 -48.11
CA ILE A 77 -12.09 -34.16 -47.10
C ILE A 77 -11.81 -33.39 -45.81
N LEU A 78 -10.55 -33.30 -45.37
CA LEU A 78 -10.17 -32.50 -44.20
C LEU A 78 -10.33 -30.99 -44.44
N ILE A 79 -10.03 -30.50 -45.64
CA ILE A 79 -10.20 -29.08 -46.01
C ILE A 79 -11.68 -28.68 -45.99
N MET A 80 -12.61 -29.54 -46.44
CA MET A 80 -14.04 -29.24 -46.39
C MET A 80 -14.63 -29.27 -44.97
N ARG A 81 -14.00 -29.97 -44.01
CA ARG A 81 -14.47 -30.02 -42.61
C ARG A 81 -14.04 -28.79 -41.80
N HIS A 82 -12.94 -28.13 -42.16
CA HIS A 82 -12.45 -26.93 -41.47
C HIS A 82 -13.19 -25.63 -41.89
N ASN A 83 -13.72 -25.55 -43.11
CA ASN A 83 -14.48 -24.37 -43.56
C ASN A 83 -15.81 -24.16 -42.81
N LYS A 84 -16.44 -25.24 -42.33
CA LYS A 84 -17.65 -25.13 -41.49
C LYS A 84 -17.35 -24.73 -40.05
N ILE A 85 -16.18 -25.10 -39.52
CA ILE A 85 -15.80 -24.84 -38.12
C ILE A 85 -15.25 -23.41 -37.97
N ILE A 86 -14.49 -22.92 -38.95
CA ILE A 86 -13.92 -21.55 -38.93
C ILE A 86 -15.04 -20.50 -39.10
N SER A 87 -16.06 -20.77 -39.91
CA SER A 87 -17.21 -19.86 -40.08
C SER A 87 -18.07 -19.71 -38.82
N ALA A 88 -18.18 -20.76 -38.00
CA ALA A 88 -18.93 -20.71 -36.74
C ALA A 88 -18.15 -19.96 -35.63
N ALA A 89 -16.82 -20.08 -35.60
CA ALA A 89 -15.98 -19.40 -34.61
C ALA A 89 -15.96 -17.86 -34.77
N ILE A 90 -16.00 -17.35 -36.01
CA ILE A 90 -16.03 -15.90 -36.28
C ILE A 90 -17.39 -15.29 -35.88
N ALA A 91 -18.50 -16.00 -36.11
CA ALA A 91 -19.82 -15.55 -35.67
C ALA A 91 -19.97 -15.54 -34.13
N LEU A 92 -19.38 -16.51 -33.43
CA LEU A 92 -19.38 -16.55 -31.96
C LEU A 92 -18.52 -15.42 -31.34
N SER A 93 -17.44 -15.02 -32.02
CA SER A 93 -16.52 -13.98 -31.54
C SER A 93 -17.17 -12.59 -31.53
N MET A 94 -18.05 -12.27 -32.47
CA MET A 94 -18.78 -10.99 -32.54
C MET A 94 -19.81 -10.83 -31.41
N VAL A 95 -20.41 -11.92 -30.91
CA VAL A 95 -21.40 -11.86 -29.82
C VAL A 95 -20.74 -11.58 -28.47
N ALA A 96 -19.49 -12.01 -28.26
CA ALA A 96 -18.76 -11.81 -27.01
C ALA A 96 -18.28 -10.36 -26.78
N PHE A 97 -18.10 -9.56 -27.84
CA PHE A 97 -17.69 -8.16 -27.71
C PHE A 97 -18.86 -7.21 -27.41
N PHE A 98 -20.11 -7.57 -27.75
CA PHE A 98 -21.29 -6.75 -27.46
C PHE A 98 -21.90 -7.00 -26.08
N THR A 99 -21.48 -8.04 -25.36
CA THR A 99 -21.86 -8.25 -23.95
C THR A 99 -20.89 -7.62 -22.95
N MET A 100 -19.82 -6.95 -23.42
CA MET A 100 -19.07 -6.02 -22.58
C MET A 100 -19.89 -4.74 -22.44
N GLY A 101 -20.97 -4.84 -21.66
CA GLY A 101 -21.69 -3.69 -21.16
C GLY A 101 -20.69 -2.72 -20.57
N SER A 102 -20.85 -1.44 -20.90
CA SER A 102 -20.05 -0.33 -20.35
C SER A 102 -19.85 -0.57 -18.87
N VAL A 103 -18.62 -0.92 -18.48
CA VAL A 103 -18.25 -1.00 -17.07
C VAL A 103 -18.57 0.39 -16.52
N PRO A 104 -19.45 0.51 -15.51
CA PRO A 104 -19.74 1.81 -14.94
C PRO A 104 -18.39 2.43 -14.57
N SER A 105 -18.10 3.59 -15.17
CA SER A 105 -16.92 4.36 -14.83
C SER A 105 -17.00 4.58 -13.34
N ALA A 106 -16.12 3.92 -12.58
CA ALA A 106 -16.09 4.04 -11.14
C ALA A 106 -15.72 5.50 -10.85
N SER A 107 -16.75 6.30 -10.58
CA SER A 107 -16.57 7.70 -10.24
C SER A 107 -15.83 7.71 -8.91
N ALA A 108 -14.55 8.10 -8.95
CA ALA A 108 -13.79 8.30 -7.73
C ALA A 108 -14.54 9.31 -6.88
N SER A 109 -14.87 8.91 -5.66
CA SER A 109 -15.53 9.79 -4.72
C SER A 109 -14.70 11.03 -4.48
N THR A 110 -15.40 12.17 -4.44
CA THR A 110 -14.77 13.47 -4.27
C THR A 110 -14.20 13.57 -2.86
N PRO A 111 -12.89 13.85 -2.71
CA PRO A 111 -12.27 14.03 -1.40
C PRO A 111 -12.99 15.13 -0.62
N THR A 112 -13.44 14.82 0.59
CA THR A 112 -14.15 15.78 1.45
C THR A 112 -13.22 16.25 2.57
N PRO A 113 -13.04 17.57 2.77
CA PRO A 113 -12.16 18.10 3.82
C PRO A 113 -12.53 17.61 5.22
N VAL A 114 -11.51 17.32 6.04
CA VAL A 114 -11.66 16.96 7.45
C VAL A 114 -10.58 17.65 8.28
N THR A 115 -10.96 18.08 9.48
CA THR A 115 -10.03 18.49 10.53
C THR A 115 -10.25 17.59 11.74
N ILE A 116 -9.17 17.01 12.27
CA ILE A 116 -9.17 16.22 13.50
C ILE A 116 -8.23 16.93 14.47
N THR A 117 -8.76 17.34 15.62
CA THR A 117 -7.98 17.97 16.69
C THR A 117 -7.90 17.00 17.86
N ALA A 118 -6.70 16.72 18.36
CA ALA A 118 -6.49 15.86 19.52
C ALA A 118 -5.58 16.53 20.56
N VAL A 119 -5.90 16.32 21.83
CA VAL A 119 -5.14 16.85 22.98
C VAL A 119 -4.73 15.68 23.85
N TYR A 120 -3.43 15.56 24.15
CA TYR A 120 -2.87 14.42 24.87
C TYR A 120 -2.23 14.81 26.21
N ASP A 121 -2.38 13.93 27.20
CA ASP A 121 -1.57 13.91 28.40
C ASP A 121 -0.35 13.00 28.20
N PHE A 122 0.83 13.60 28.18
CA PHE A 122 2.11 12.90 27.98
C PHE A 122 2.68 12.27 29.26
N SER A 123 1.96 12.27 30.38
CA SER A 123 2.39 11.64 31.63
C SER A 123 2.61 10.13 31.51
N GLY A 124 1.94 9.46 30.58
CA GLY A 124 2.01 8.02 30.31
C GLY A 124 3.04 7.56 29.27
N PHE A 125 3.90 8.45 28.77
CA PHE A 125 4.80 8.17 27.65
C PHE A 125 5.54 6.80 27.77
N PRO A 126 5.58 5.97 26.70
CA PRO A 126 5.24 6.28 25.30
C PRO A 126 3.76 6.12 24.93
N ASP A 127 2.93 5.62 25.84
CA ASP A 127 1.51 5.38 25.65
C ASP A 127 0.70 6.50 26.29
N VAL A 128 0.20 7.42 25.47
CA VAL A 128 -0.48 8.63 25.94
C VAL A 128 -1.97 8.55 25.68
N THR A 129 -2.75 9.21 26.52
CA THR A 129 -4.22 9.27 26.42
C THR A 129 -4.68 10.70 26.30
N GLY A 130 -5.83 10.90 25.66
CA GLY A 130 -6.33 12.22 25.36
C GLY A 130 -7.78 12.22 24.93
N THR A 131 -8.22 13.37 24.42
CA THR A 131 -9.52 13.52 23.78
C THR A 131 -9.35 14.07 22.38
N PHE A 132 -10.35 13.82 21.51
CA PHE A 132 -10.35 14.34 20.15
C PHE A 132 -11.72 14.89 19.75
N THR A 133 -11.69 15.78 18.76
CA THR A 133 -12.88 16.27 18.05
C THR A 133 -12.58 16.34 16.55
N THR A 134 -13.61 16.18 15.72
CA THR A 134 -13.50 16.32 14.26
C THR A 134 -14.52 17.31 13.70
N SER A 135 -14.20 17.90 12.54
CA SER A 135 -15.13 18.70 11.75
C SER A 135 -14.95 18.47 10.25
N GLY A 136 -15.97 18.83 9.45
CA GLY A 136 -15.99 18.64 8.00
C GLY A 136 -16.65 17.32 7.61
N ALA A 137 -15.91 16.44 6.93
CA ALA A 137 -16.39 15.12 6.50
C ALA A 137 -16.85 14.21 7.65
N LEU A 138 -16.33 14.46 8.87
CA LEU A 138 -16.68 13.76 10.10
C LEU A 138 -16.94 14.80 11.18
N THR A 139 -18.02 14.64 11.93
CA THR A 139 -18.35 15.49 13.09
C THR A 139 -18.60 14.61 14.30
N ILE A 140 -17.50 14.14 14.91
CA ILE A 140 -17.50 13.21 16.04
C ILE A 140 -16.50 13.66 17.10
N SER A 141 -16.60 13.09 18.30
CA SER A 141 -15.70 13.35 19.42
C SER A 141 -15.61 12.12 20.32
N GLY A 142 -14.53 12.03 21.08
CA GLY A 142 -14.37 10.95 22.06
C GLY A 142 -12.97 10.92 22.68
N ASP A 143 -12.61 9.76 23.19
CA ASP A 143 -11.28 9.51 23.76
C ASP A 143 -10.30 9.10 22.66
N THR A 144 -9.02 9.35 22.88
CA THR A 144 -7.95 8.92 22.00
C THR A 144 -6.78 8.33 22.78
N THR A 145 -6.11 7.34 22.19
CA THR A 145 -4.82 6.81 22.68
C THR A 145 -3.77 6.95 21.59
N MET A 146 -2.53 7.23 21.95
CA MET A 146 -1.41 7.28 21.02
C MET A 146 -0.20 6.54 21.57
N HIS A 147 0.33 5.62 20.78
CA HIS A 147 1.66 5.04 21.01
C HIS A 147 2.70 5.82 20.20
N VAL A 148 3.80 6.23 20.82
CA VAL A 148 4.86 7.03 20.18
C VAL A 148 6.16 6.24 20.06
N ASP A 149 6.51 5.85 18.84
CA ASP A 149 7.79 5.22 18.50
C ASP A 149 8.80 6.24 17.99
N LEU A 150 9.71 6.67 18.85
CA LEU A 150 10.80 7.58 18.46
C LEU A 150 11.87 6.85 17.62
N ASN A 151 12.37 7.52 16.60
CA ASN A 151 13.57 7.08 15.89
C ASN A 151 14.83 7.23 16.78
N ALA A 152 15.94 6.60 16.37
CA ALA A 152 17.18 6.59 17.15
C ALA A 152 17.71 7.99 17.51
N ASP A 153 17.47 8.99 16.65
CA ASP A 153 17.92 10.36 16.85
C ASP A 153 16.92 11.21 17.67
N GLY A 154 15.73 10.68 17.99
CA GLY A 154 14.65 11.38 18.68
C GLY A 154 13.99 12.52 17.89
N ILE A 155 14.34 12.69 16.60
CA ILE A 155 13.87 13.79 15.75
C ILE A 155 12.55 13.44 15.06
N ARG A 156 12.28 12.16 14.86
CA ARG A 156 11.07 11.67 14.20
C ARG A 156 10.35 10.68 15.08
N ALA A 157 9.03 10.68 15.04
CA ALA A 157 8.21 9.61 15.60
C ALA A 157 7.34 8.96 14.53
N HIS A 158 7.16 7.66 14.67
CA HIS A 158 6.00 6.98 14.15
C HIS A 158 4.97 6.88 15.26
N CYS A 159 3.77 7.43 15.05
CA CYS A 159 2.72 7.35 16.06
C CYS A 159 1.57 6.48 15.55
N VAL A 160 1.01 5.67 16.45
CA VAL A 160 -0.22 4.91 16.21
C VAL A 160 -1.31 5.51 17.10
N VAL A 161 -2.22 6.25 16.49
CA VAL A 161 -3.34 6.93 17.13
C VAL A 161 -4.60 6.10 16.98
N THR A 162 -5.34 5.88 18.06
CA THR A 162 -6.66 5.25 18.05
C THR A 162 -7.69 6.24 18.54
N LEU A 163 -8.56 6.69 17.65
CA LEU A 163 -9.73 7.49 17.99
C LEU A 163 -10.88 6.56 18.39
N ILE A 164 -11.47 6.78 19.55
CA ILE A 164 -12.53 5.95 20.14
C ILE A 164 -13.81 6.79 20.17
N ALA A 165 -14.73 6.52 19.25
CA ALA A 165 -16.04 7.17 19.17
C ALA A 165 -17.17 6.21 19.56
N SER A 166 -18.40 6.72 19.69
CA SER A 166 -19.57 5.92 20.09
C SER A 166 -19.86 4.76 19.14
N ASP A 167 -19.60 4.96 17.84
CA ASP A 167 -20.04 4.05 16.78
C ASP A 167 -18.90 3.19 16.22
N GLY A 168 -17.73 3.22 16.85
CA GLY A 168 -16.54 2.47 16.44
C GLY A 168 -15.23 3.21 16.70
N THR A 169 -14.16 2.67 16.13
CA THR A 169 -12.79 3.19 16.28
C THR A 169 -12.17 3.54 14.94
N ILE A 170 -11.21 4.48 14.93
CA ILE A 170 -10.39 4.84 13.78
C ILE A 170 -8.92 4.73 14.18
N ILE A 171 -8.13 3.96 13.43
CA ILE A 171 -6.68 3.86 13.64
C ILE A 171 -5.98 4.73 12.60
N ILE A 172 -5.18 5.66 13.08
CA ILE A 172 -4.39 6.60 12.29
C ILE A 172 -2.91 6.34 12.53
N HIS A 173 -2.15 6.24 11.45
CA HIS A 173 -0.70 6.25 11.52
C HIS A 173 -0.19 7.66 11.22
N GLN A 174 0.72 8.14 12.05
CA GLN A 174 1.39 9.41 11.86
C GLN A 174 2.88 9.23 11.64
N GLN A 175 3.47 10.19 10.93
CA GLN A 175 4.91 10.39 10.89
C GLN A 175 5.21 11.84 11.23
N CYS A 176 5.77 12.06 12.42
CA CYS A 176 6.04 13.36 12.99
C CYS A 176 7.53 13.70 12.87
N GLN A 177 7.84 14.98 12.72
CA GLN A 177 9.19 15.55 12.75
C GLN A 177 9.23 16.67 13.79
N PHE A 178 9.95 16.45 14.89
CA PHE A 178 10.06 17.39 16.01
C PHE A 178 11.18 18.42 15.85
N ALA A 179 11.98 18.33 14.78
CA ALA A 179 13.02 19.33 14.47
C ALA A 179 12.48 20.58 13.73
N THR A 180 11.16 20.81 13.76
CA THR A 180 10.51 21.99 13.20
C THR A 180 9.77 22.75 14.30
N ASP A 181 9.50 24.04 14.08
CA ASP A 181 8.72 24.89 14.99
C ASP A 181 7.57 25.56 14.21
N PRO A 182 6.31 25.11 14.40
CA PRO A 182 5.89 24.00 15.25
C PRO A 182 6.32 22.63 14.68
N PRO A 183 6.28 21.54 15.47
CA PRO A 183 6.44 20.19 14.95
C PRO A 183 5.40 19.88 13.87
N GLU A 184 5.84 19.22 12.80
CA GLU A 184 5.03 18.92 11.62
C GLU A 184 5.01 17.41 11.34
N GLY A 185 4.07 16.97 10.52
CA GLY A 185 3.98 15.58 10.11
C GLY A 185 2.96 15.30 9.03
N ARG A 186 2.69 14.01 8.85
CA ARG A 186 1.60 13.52 8.01
C ARG A 186 0.85 12.42 8.73
N TRP A 187 -0.42 12.28 8.39
CA TRP A 187 -1.28 11.25 8.97
C TRP A 187 -2.02 10.48 7.86
N GLN A 188 -2.40 9.25 8.18
CA GLN A 188 -3.20 8.39 7.30
C GLN A 188 -4.10 7.48 8.14
N ILE A 189 -5.37 7.40 7.79
CA ILE A 189 -6.28 6.38 8.34
C ILE A 189 -5.90 5.03 7.76
N VAL A 190 -5.59 4.08 8.64
CA VAL A 190 -5.18 2.72 8.28
C VAL A 190 -6.38 1.78 8.31
N THR A 191 -7.23 1.90 9.33
CA THR A 191 -8.43 1.07 9.47
C THR A 191 -9.46 1.73 10.38
N GLY A 192 -10.70 1.24 10.34
CA GLY A 192 -11.75 1.62 11.26
C GLY A 192 -12.71 0.46 11.52
N THR A 193 -13.49 0.58 12.59
CA THR A 193 -14.52 -0.39 12.99
C THR A 193 -15.91 0.26 13.02
N GLY A 194 -16.96 -0.56 13.09
CA GLY A 194 -18.34 -0.06 13.18
C GLY A 194 -18.72 0.88 12.02
N ALA A 195 -19.24 2.06 12.34
CA ALA A 195 -19.63 3.07 11.36
C ALA A 195 -18.44 3.63 10.54
N TYR A 196 -17.19 3.41 11.00
CA TYR A 196 -15.98 3.86 10.34
C TYR A 196 -15.26 2.73 9.57
N ALA A 197 -15.92 1.58 9.40
CA ALA A 197 -15.40 0.52 8.55
C ALA A 197 -15.17 1.05 7.13
N ASN A 198 -14.01 0.73 6.54
CA ASN A 198 -13.57 1.19 5.22
C ASN A 198 -13.34 2.70 5.06
N LEU A 199 -13.39 3.48 6.15
CA LEU A 199 -13.03 4.90 6.11
C LEU A 199 -11.57 5.06 5.64
N LYS A 200 -11.34 5.94 4.66
CA LYS A 200 -10.01 6.27 4.15
C LYS A 200 -9.80 7.77 4.23
N GLY A 201 -8.61 8.17 4.62
CA GLY A 201 -8.24 9.58 4.67
C GLY A 201 -6.76 9.77 4.95
N ASN A 202 -6.25 10.94 4.60
CA ASN A 202 -4.89 11.35 4.91
C ASN A 202 -4.78 12.88 4.88
N GLY A 203 -3.65 13.39 5.37
CA GLY A 203 -3.35 14.79 5.33
C GLY A 203 -2.06 15.17 6.04
N SER A 204 -1.93 16.47 6.32
CA SER A 204 -0.84 17.05 7.10
C SER A 204 -1.19 17.11 8.59
N LEU A 205 -0.18 16.99 9.43
CA LEU A 205 -0.25 17.15 10.87
C LEU A 205 0.59 18.37 11.27
N THR A 206 0.06 19.22 12.14
CA THR A 206 0.84 20.25 12.85
C THR A 206 0.57 20.14 14.35
N MET A 207 1.54 20.54 15.18
CA MET A 207 1.43 20.53 16.64
C MET A 207 1.71 21.93 17.22
N PRO A 208 0.80 22.90 17.07
CA PRO A 208 0.96 24.20 17.71
C PRO A 208 1.00 24.09 19.24
N PRO A 209 1.63 25.06 19.94
CA PRO A 209 1.49 25.19 21.39
C PRO A 209 0.00 25.27 21.78
N PRO A 210 -0.46 24.54 22.82
CA PRO A 210 0.30 23.85 23.87
C PRO A 210 0.60 22.35 23.63
N LEU A 211 0.81 21.92 22.38
CA LEU A 211 0.93 20.51 21.91
C LEU A 211 -0.42 19.87 21.53
N ASP A 212 -1.32 20.69 20.97
CA ASP A 212 -2.55 20.17 20.36
C ASP A 212 -2.21 19.64 18.97
N GLU A 213 -2.57 18.40 18.67
CA GLU A 213 -2.42 17.85 17.32
C GLU A 213 -3.55 18.38 16.43
N ALA A 214 -3.17 19.04 15.33
CA ALA A 214 -4.08 19.47 14.28
C ALA A 214 -3.80 18.65 13.00
N MET A 215 -4.64 17.65 12.75
CA MET A 215 -4.63 16.82 11.55
C MET A 215 -5.61 17.39 10.53
N ILE A 216 -5.10 17.99 9.47
CA ILE A 216 -5.90 18.59 8.39
C ILE A 216 -5.72 17.77 7.13
N GLY A 217 -6.81 17.40 6.47
CA GLY A 217 -6.74 16.60 5.26
C GLY A 217 -8.10 16.32 4.63
N VAL A 218 -8.23 15.13 4.05
CA VAL A 218 -9.44 14.72 3.33
C VAL A 218 -9.84 13.29 3.65
N ILE A 219 -11.13 13.01 3.54
CA ILE A 219 -11.71 11.66 3.54
C ILE A 219 -12.13 11.30 2.12
N TYR A 220 -11.89 10.04 1.73
CA TYR A 220 -12.35 9.44 0.48
C TYR A 220 -13.48 8.46 0.83
N GLN A 221 -14.73 8.79 0.51
CA GLN A 221 -15.91 7.95 0.81
C GLN A 221 -16.26 6.98 -0.29
#